data_AF-A0A1Q3TXK7-F1
#
_entry.id   AF-A0A1Q3TXK7-F1
#
_cell.length_a   1.000
_cell.length_b   1.000
_cell.length_c   1.000
_cell.angle_alpha   90.00
_cell.angle_beta   90.00
_cell.angle_gamma   90.00
#
_symmetry.space_group_name_H-M   'P 1'
#
loop_
_entity.id
_entity.type
_entity.pdbx_description
1 polymer ?
#
loop_
_entity_poly.entity_id
_entity_poly.type
_entity_poly.pdbx_seq_one_letter_code
_entity_poly.pdbx_strand_id
1 'polypeptide(L)' 'MSVIVILLLASISVAILFLLAFIWSVRSGQFEDEFSPPSRILFDNEKLSEKNK' A
#
# COMPACT_ATOMS: atom_id res chain seq x y z
N MET A 1 15.36 38.00 -0.36
CA MET A 1 16.35 36.93 -0.14
C MET A 1 15.94 35.93 0.95
N SER A 2 15.42 36.39 2.11
CA SER A 2 14.98 35.49 3.19
C SER A 2 13.84 34.52 2.79
N VAL A 3 12.86 34.99 2.00
CA VAL A 3 11.69 34.19 1.58
C VAL A 3 12.09 32.94 0.78
N ILE A 4 13.17 33.01 0.00
CA ILE A 4 13.67 31.87 -0.79
C ILE A 4 14.13 30.74 0.12
N VAL A 5 14.77 31.06 1.25
CA VAL A 5 15.24 30.07 2.22
C VAL A 5 14.07 29.36 2.89
N ILE A 6 13.01 30.10 3.23
CA ILE A 6 11.78 29.54 3.82
C ILE A 6 11.08 28.61 2.81
N LEU A 7 10.95 29.04 1.55
CA LEU A 7 10.36 28.22 0.48
C LEU A 7 11.17 26.94 0.21
N LEU A 8 12.49 27.02 0.28
CA LEU A 8 13.38 25.86 0.13
C LEU A 8 13.17 24.84 1.26
N LEU A 9 13.08 25.31 2.51
CA LEU A 9 12.82 24.41 3.64
C LEU A 9 11.43 23.79 3.56
N ALA A 10 10.43 24.58 3.16
CA ALA A 10 9.06 24.09 2.98
C ALA A 10 9.00 23.01 1.88
N SER A 11 9.66 23.20 0.74
CA SER A 11 9.65 22.21 -0.35
C SER A 11 10.35 20.91 0.04
N ILE A 12 11.50 21.01 0.72
CA ILE A 12 12.23 19.84 1.24
C ILE A 12 11.39 19.11 2.29
N SER A 13 10.73 19.83 3.20
CA SER A 13 9.85 19.24 4.21
C SER A 13 8.69 18.45 3.58
N VAL A 14 8.06 19.01 2.55
CA VAL A 14 6.98 18.32 1.81
C VAL A 14 7.52 17.06 1.12
N ALA A 15 8.68 17.16 0.46
CA ALA A 15 9.30 16.01 -0.20
C ALA A 15 9.62 14.86 0.79
N ILE A 16 10.17 15.19 1.97
CA ILE A 16 10.48 14.19 3.01
C ILE A 16 9.19 13.56 3.56
N LEU A 17 8.15 14.36 3.82
CA LEU A 17 6.86 13.85 4.28
C LEU A 17 6.27 12.84 3.29
N PHE A 18 6.25 13.19 2.00
CA PHE A 18 5.77 12.27 0.96
C PHE A 18 6.61 11.02 0.85
N LEU A 19 7.94 11.12 0.97
CA LEU A 19 8.83 9.97 0.93
C LEU A 19 8.59 9.02 2.10
N LEU A 20 8.44 9.53 3.32
CA LEU A 20 8.15 8.72 4.50
C LEU A 20 6.77 8.06 4.41
N ALA A 21 5.76 8.80 3.96
CA ALA A 21 4.43 8.26 3.73
C ALA A 21 4.44 7.15 2.66
N PHE A 22 5.22 7.34 1.58
CA PHE A 22 5.38 6.34 0.54
C PHE A 22 6.03 5.06 1.07
N ILE A 23 7.15 5.17 1.81
CA ILE A 23 7.82 4.01 2.41
C ILE A 23 6.90 3.29 3.39
N TRP A 24 6.16 4.02 4.23
CA TRP A 24 5.18 3.45 5.15
C TRP A 24 4.06 2.71 4.40
N SER A 25 3.53 3.31 3.33
CA SER A 25 2.51 2.69 2.47
C SER A 25 2.99 1.38 1.87
N VAL A 26 4.17 1.37 1.26
CA VAL A 26 4.76 0.15 0.66
C VAL A 26 5.00 -0.93 1.73
N ARG A 27 5.44 -0.54 2.93
CA ARG A 27 5.70 -1.48 4.02
C ARG A 27 4.43 -1.96 4.73
N SER A 28 3.30 -1.27 4.60
CA SER A 28 2.03 -1.61 5.25
C SER A 28 1.35 -2.86 4.70
N GLY A 29 1.96 -3.55 3.73
CA GLY A 29 1.40 -4.77 3.17
C GLY A 29 0.16 -4.54 2.29
N GLN A 30 -0.08 -3.30 1.83
CA GLN A 30 -1.19 -3.00 0.91
C GLN A 30 -1.17 -3.84 -0.39
N PHE A 31 -0.01 -4.39 -0.75
CA PHE A 31 0.19 -5.23 -1.92
C PHE A 31 0.09 -6.74 -1.63
N GLU A 32 -0.22 -7.14 -0.39
CA GLU A 32 -0.34 -8.56 -0.01
C GLU A 32 -1.69 -9.18 -0.41
N ASP A 33 -2.62 -8.40 -0.98
CA ASP A 33 -3.87 -8.93 -1.52
C ASP A 33 -3.62 -9.51 -2.93
N GLU A 34 -2.78 -10.55 -2.97
CA GLU A 34 -2.31 -11.24 -4.18
C GLU A 34 -3.43 -12.02 -4.87
N PHE A 35 -4.53 -12.32 -4.14
CA PHE A 35 -5.72 -12.99 -4.64
C PHE A 35 -6.95 -12.10 -4.49
N SER A 36 -7.38 -11.51 -5.60
CA SER A 36 -8.63 -10.74 -5.63
C SER A 36 -9.83 -11.58 -5.16
N PRO A 37 -10.84 -10.95 -4.52
CA PRO A 37 -12.02 -11.65 -4.01
C PRO A 37 -12.70 -12.63 -4.99
N PRO A 38 -12.77 -12.35 -6.32
CA PRO A 38 -13.39 -13.29 -7.26
C PRO A 38 -12.66 -14.63 -7.41
N SER A 39 -11.32 -14.65 -7.35
CA SER A 39 -10.57 -15.92 -7.46
C SER A 39 -10.73 -16.76 -6.19
N ARG A 40 -10.73 -16.11 -5.02
CA ARG A 40 -11.02 -16.76 -3.73
C ARG A 40 -12.39 -17.45 -3.76
N ILE A 41 -13.44 -16.75 -4.18
CA ILE A 41 -14.82 -17.29 -4.19
C ILE A 41 -14.99 -18.45 -5.19
N LEU A 42 -14.31 -18.40 -6.34
CA LEU A 42 -14.38 -19.46 -7.36
C LEU A 42 -13.76 -20.78 -6.88
N PHE A 43 -12.61 -20.72 -6.21
CA PHE A 43 -11.86 -21.92 -5.80
C PHE A 43 -12.15 -22.38 -4.35
N ASP A 44 -12.73 -21.53 -3.51
CA ASP A 44 -13.13 -21.92 -2.14
C ASP A 44 -14.26 -22.95 -2.12
N ASN A 45 -15.15 -22.93 -3.13
CA ASN A 45 -16.25 -23.89 -3.25
C ASN A 45 -15.78 -25.31 -3.61
N GLU A 46 -14.62 -25.45 -4.26
CA GLU A 46 -14.07 -26.75 -4.66
C GLU A 46 -13.47 -27.50 -3.45
N LYS A 47 -12.78 -26.79 -2.56
CA LYS A 47 -12.13 -27.38 -1.37
C LYS A 47 -13.11 -27.94 -0.34
N LEU A 48 -14.31 -27.37 -0.23
CA LEU A 48 -15.35 -27.86 0.69
C LEU A 48 -15.99 -29.18 0.21
N SER A 49 -15.96 -29.45 -1.10
CA SER A 49 -16.47 -30.68 -1.70
C SER A 49 -15.56 -31.88 -1.42
N GLU A 50 -14.23 -31.71 -1.51
CA GLU A 50 -13.28 -32.81 -1.26
C GLU A 50 -13.19 -33.23 0.20
N LYS A 51 -13.37 -32.31 1.15
CA LYS A 51 -13.32 -32.64 2.60
C LYS A 51 -14.53 -33.47 3.06
N ASN A 52 -15.62 -33.46 2.30
CA ASN A 52 -16.85 -34.20 2.62
C ASN A 52 -16.97 -35.53 1.85
N LYS A 53 -15.93 -35.95 1.12
CA LYS A 53 -15.86 -37.22 0.39
C LYS A 53 -14.83 -38.15 1.02
#